data_AF-X0T003-F1
#
_entry.id   AF-X0T003-F1
#
_cell.length_a   1.000
_cell.length_b   1.000
_cell.length_c   1.000
_cell.angle_alpha   90.00
_cell.angle_beta   90.00
_cell.angle_gamma   90.00
#
_symmetry.space_group_name_H-M   'P 1'
#
loop_
_entity.id
_entity.type
_entity.pdbx_description
1 polymer ?
#
loop_
_entity_poly.entity_id
_entity_poly.type
_entity_poly.pdbx_seq_one_letter_code
_entity_poly.pdbx_strand_id
1 'polypeptide(L)' 'MNITASAELTEIDGKRLIFKVEAFDEVEKIGEGTHQRYIIELDKFKRRAHGKSIR' A
#
# COMPACT_ATOMS: atom_id res chain seq x y z
N MET A 1 -18.80 -2.15 -15.35
CA MET A 1 -17.40 -1.74 -15.53
C MET A 1 -16.59 -2.41 -14.44
N ASN A 2 -15.79 -3.41 -14.82
CA ASN A 2 -14.95 -4.17 -13.89
C ASN A 2 -13.50 -3.69 -14.01
N ILE A 3 -12.83 -3.54 -12.88
CA ILE A 3 -11.41 -3.19 -12.83
C ILE A 3 -10.71 -4.28 -12.02
N THR A 4 -9.66 -4.86 -12.58
CA THR A 4 -8.80 -5.82 -11.88
C THR A 4 -7.48 -5.15 -11.56
N ALA A 5 -7.06 -5.21 -10.31
CA ALA A 5 -5.74 -4.74 -9.89
C ALA A 5 -4.91 -5.89 -9.32
N SER A 6 -3.65 -5.97 -9.73
CA SER A 6 -2.65 -6.88 -9.19
C SER A 6 -1.60 -6.09 -8.43
N ALA A 7 -1.07 -6.69 -7.35
CA ALA A 7 0.02 -6.13 -6.57
C ALA A 7 1.07 -7.22 -6.34
N GLU A 8 2.21 -7.08 -7.00
CA GLU A 8 3.35 -7.97 -6.88
C GLU A 8 4.35 -7.42 -5.86
N LEU A 9 4.74 -8.24 -4.87
CA LEU A 9 5.77 -7.86 -3.90
C LEU A 9 7.15 -7.98 -4.55
N THR A 10 7.81 -6.85 -4.75
CA THR A 10 9.10 -6.74 -5.46
C THR A 10 10.30 -6.60 -4.53
N GLU A 11 10.12 -6.08 -3.32
CA GLU A 11 11.21 -5.91 -2.35
C GLU A 11 10.72 -6.06 -0.91
N ILE A 12 11.56 -6.67 -0.07
CA ILE A 12 11.41 -6.72 1.39
C ILE A 12 12.70 -6.17 2.02
N ASP A 13 12.59 -5.06 2.75
CA ASP A 13 13.66 -4.47 3.55
C ASP A 13 13.17 -4.30 5.00
N GLY A 14 13.41 -5.33 5.82
CA GLY A 14 12.93 -5.39 7.20
C GLY A 14 11.41 -5.28 7.29
N LYS A 15 10.90 -4.11 7.68
CA LYS A 15 9.45 -3.82 7.77
C LYS A 15 8.91 -3.08 6.55
N ARG A 16 9.77 -2.62 5.64
CA ARG A 16 9.41 -1.92 4.41
C ARG A 16 9.17 -2.95 3.30
N LEU A 17 8.04 -2.81 2.62
CA LEU A 17 7.63 -3.65 1.49
C LEU A 17 7.39 -2.75 0.28
N ILE A 18 7.92 -3.13 -0.88
CA ILE A 18 7.68 -2.43 -2.15
C ILE A 18 6.86 -3.33 -3.07
N PHE A 19 5.71 -2.83 -3.51
CA PHE A 19 4.83 -3.51 -4.44
C PHE A 19 4.82 -2.80 -5.79
N LYS A 20 4.91 -3.58 -6.87
CA LYS A 20 4.51 -3.11 -8.19
C LYS A 20 3.01 -3.37 -8.34
N VAL A 21 2.25 -2.33 -8.64
CA VAL A 21 0.79 -2.39 -8.78
C VAL A 21 0.44 -2.10 -10.23
N GLU A 22 -0.48 -2.88 -10.77
CA GLU A 22 -1.01 -2.71 -12.11
C GLU A 22 -2.54 -2.84 -12.06
N ALA A 23 -3.23 -2.03 -12.86
CA ALA A 23 -4.68 -2.05 -12.98
C ALA A 23 -5.08 -2.18 -14.45
N PHE A 24 -6.08 -3.01 -14.71
CA PHE A 24 -6.62 -3.30 -16.03
C PHE A 24 -8.14 -3.18 -16.00
N ASP A 25 -8.71 -2.66 -17.07
CA ASP A 25 -10.11 -2.88 -17.39
C ASP A 25 -10.27 -4.11 -18.31
N GLU A 26 -11.41 -4.25 -18.97
CA GLU A 26 -11.69 -5.40 -19.84
C GLU A 26 -10.94 -5.35 -21.19
N VAL A 27 -10.28 -4.23 -21.49
CA VAL A 27 -9.60 -3.99 -22.77
C VAL A 27 -8.09 -3.86 -22.57
N GLU A 28 -7.67 -3.00 -21.64
CA GLU A 28 -6.27 -2.61 -21.52
C GLU A 28 -5.84 -2.26 -20.10
N LYS A 29 -4.53 -2.00 -19.97
CA LYS A 29 -3.93 -1.49 -18.75
C LYS A 29 -4.31 -0.03 -18.57
N ILE A 30 -4.99 0.27 -17.47
CA ILE A 30 -5.46 1.62 -17.16
C ILE A 30 -4.57 2.33 -16.13
N GLY A 31 -3.64 1.60 -15.49
CA GLY A 31 -2.70 2.20 -14.56
C GLY A 31 -1.60 1.28 -14.08
N GLU A 32 -0.52 1.89 -13.62
CA GLU A 32 0.57 1.24 -12.90
C GLU A 32 1.17 2.18 -11.87
N GLY A 33 1.87 1.59 -10.90
CA GLY A 33 2.65 2.36 -9.95
C GLY A 33 3.42 1.50 -8.98
N THR A 34 4.17 2.18 -8.11
CA THR A 34 4.87 1.55 -6.99
C THR A 34 4.16 1.92 -5.69
N HIS A 35 3.79 0.91 -4.91
CA HIS A 35 3.15 1.08 -3.61
C HIS A 35 4.08 0.62 -2.49
N GLN A 36 4.38 1.52 -1.56
CA GLN A 36 5.24 1.23 -0.41
C GLN A 36 4.41 1.03 0.85
N ARG A 37 4.65 -0.08 1.56
CA ARG A 37 4.01 -0.37 2.85
C ARG A 37 5.03 -0.58 3.95
N TYR A 38 4.62 -0.25 5.18
CA TYR A 38 5.35 -0.61 6.39
C TYR A 38 4.50 -1.50 7.29
N ILE A 39 5.11 -2.57 7.80
CA ILE A 39 4.52 -3.39 8.86
C ILE A 39 4.65 -2.64 10.19
N ILE A 40 3.52 -2.40 10.86
CA ILE A 40 3.45 -1.65 12.12
C ILE A 40 2.73 -2.45 13.20
N GLU A 41 3.05 -2.15 14.46
CA GLU A 41 2.26 -2.62 15.60
C GLU A 41 1.09 -1.63 15.79
N LEU A 42 -0.13 -2.14 15.64
CA LEU A 42 -1.35 -1.35 15.51
C LEU A 42 -1.64 -0.53 16.77
N ASP A 43 -1.50 -1.11 17.96
CA ASP A 43 -1.86 -0.44 19.21
C ASP A 43 -0.87 0.68 19.53
N LYS A 44 0.43 0.44 19.36
CA LYS A 44 1.47 1.47 19.49
C LYS A 44 1.28 2.59 18.48
N PHE A 45 0.88 2.28 17.25
CA PHE A 45 0.60 3.29 16.24
C PHE A 45 -0.61 4.15 16.62
N LYS A 46 -1.74 3.53 16.98
CA LYS A 46 -2.96 4.23 17.41
C LYS A 46 -2.70 5.16 18.58
N ARG A 47 -2.01 4.71 19.64
CA ARG A 47 -1.66 5.56 20.79
C ARG A 47 -0.89 6.82 20.38
N ARG A 48 0.08 6.70 19.46
CA ARG A 48 0.85 7.85 18.94
C ARG A 48 0.01 8.78 18.07
N ALA A 49 -0.90 8.24 17.25
CA ALA A 49 -1.78 9.03 16.40
C ALA A 49 -2.80 9.83 17.22
N HIS A 50 -3.44 9.21 18.22
CA HIS A 50 -4.36 9.90 19.13
C HIS A 50 -3.65 10.96 19.98
N GLY A 51 -2.39 10.71 20.38
CA GLY A 51 -1.57 11.72 21.07
C GLY A 51 -1.11 12.88 20.18
N LYS A 52 -1.32 12.83 18.86
CA LYS A 52 -1.08 13.93 17.91
C LYS A 52 -2.34 14.72 17.56
N SER A 53 -3.52 14.31 18.03
CA SER A 53 -4.73 15.12 17.90
C SER A 53 -4.63 16.26 18.91
N ILE A 54 -4.60 17.49 18.42
CA ILE A 54 -4.44 18.78 19.13
C ILE A 54 -2.98 19.26 19.23
N ARG A 55 -2.52 19.86 18.13
CA ARG A 55 -1.94 21.22 18.15
C ARG A 55 -2.28 21.93 16.85
#